data_AF-A0A442U7U8-F1
#
_entry.id   AF-A0A442U7U8-F1
#
_cell.length_a   1.000
_cell.length_b   1.000
_cell.length_c   1.000
_cell.angle_alpha   90.00
_cell.angle_beta   90.00
_cell.angle_gamma   90.00
#
_symmetry.space_group_name_H-M   'P 1'
#
loop_
_entity.id
_entity.type
_entity.pdbx_description
1 polymer ?
#
loop_
_entity_poly.entity_id
_entity_poly.type
_entity_poly.pdbx_seq_one_letter_code
_entity_poly.pdbx_strand_id
1 'polypeptide(L)'
;MAGSDDARLPKQVGQPAAHHSASATVRRRELLIAVSTLAAFFGLPAAARSQVALSSAIEPGAFRELTGILTGMSPSDATLPELFLQAFSADAADLGKLHAIVTEQPETEWDSAIASAGLKPLSESLIQAWYTGSIMHGSEERVLTYLDAFVWHACGYTKPPTRCDTNFGAWANAPPPGRFSE
;
A
#
# COMPACT_ATOMS: atom_id res chain seq x y z
N MET A 1 34.13 33.89 59.23
CA MET A 1 35.13 32.90 58.79
C MET A 1 34.64 32.29 57.48
N ALA A 2 35.46 32.43 56.44
CA ALA A 2 35.48 31.77 55.12
C ALA A 2 34.16 31.13 54.62
N GLY A 3 33.54 31.54 53.51
CA GLY A 3 34.13 31.93 52.23
C GLY A 3 33.95 30.77 51.24
N SER A 4 33.07 30.92 50.25
CA SER A 4 33.31 30.52 48.87
C SER A 4 32.15 31.01 48.01
N ASP A 5 32.36 32.17 47.41
CA ASP A 5 31.79 32.52 46.11
C ASP A 5 32.15 31.41 45.11
N ASP A 6 31.21 31.02 44.26
CA ASP A 6 31.56 30.49 42.95
C ASP A 6 30.54 30.99 41.92
N ALA A 7 30.76 32.23 41.53
CA ALA A 7 30.29 32.77 40.27
C ALA A 7 31.04 32.05 39.15
N ARG A 8 30.32 31.41 38.22
CA ARG A 8 30.89 31.01 36.93
C ARG A 8 30.05 31.53 35.76
N LEU A 9 30.55 32.63 35.22
CA LEU A 9 30.24 33.20 33.92
C LEU A 9 30.50 32.20 32.76
N PRO A 10 29.89 32.44 31.58
CA PRO A 10 29.81 31.48 30.49
C PRO A 10 31.13 31.34 29.72
N LYS A 11 31.40 30.14 29.22
CA LYS A 11 32.44 29.91 28.20
C LYS A 11 31.78 29.63 26.86
N GLN A 12 31.67 30.69 26.05
CA GLN A 12 31.69 30.58 24.59
C GLN A 12 33.12 30.24 24.16
N VAL A 13 33.32 29.07 23.55
CA VAL A 13 34.57 28.72 22.86
C VAL A 13 34.22 27.95 21.59
N GLY A 14 34.40 28.65 20.45
CA GLY A 14 35.02 28.09 19.25
C GLY A 14 34.17 27.23 18.32
N GLN A 15 33.58 27.87 17.31
CA GLN A 15 33.60 27.36 15.94
C GLN A 15 34.67 28.20 15.20
N PRO A 16 35.61 27.61 14.42
CA PRO A 16 35.28 26.90 13.18
C PRO A 16 36.18 25.71 12.81
N ALA A 17 35.64 24.75 12.05
CA ALA A 17 36.45 24.00 11.09
C ALA A 17 35.55 23.51 9.95
N ALA A 18 35.86 23.99 8.75
CA ALA A 18 35.30 23.48 7.51
C ALA A 18 35.64 22.00 7.37
N HIS A 19 34.62 21.14 7.30
CA HIS A 19 34.80 19.80 6.78
C HIS A 19 34.89 19.91 5.27
N HIS A 20 36.15 19.94 4.80
CA HIS A 20 36.63 19.55 3.49
C HIS A 20 35.54 19.01 2.57
N SER A 21 35.17 19.79 1.56
CA SER A 21 34.52 19.27 0.37
C SER A 21 35.45 18.19 -0.20
N ALA A 22 35.12 16.92 0.05
CA ALA A 22 35.77 15.81 -0.61
C ALA A 22 35.43 15.94 -2.09
N SER A 23 36.38 16.39 -2.90
CA SER A 23 36.29 16.26 -4.35
C SER A 23 36.10 14.78 -4.66
N ALA A 24 34.89 14.39 -5.04
CA ALA A 24 34.60 13.07 -5.56
C ALA A 24 35.47 12.87 -6.81
N THR A 25 36.56 12.14 -6.66
CA THR A 25 37.38 11.69 -7.79
C THR A 25 36.64 10.52 -8.42
N VAL A 26 35.72 10.85 -9.33
CA VAL A 26 35.03 9.88 -10.20
C VAL A 26 36.12 9.06 -10.89
N ARG A 27 36.21 7.77 -10.55
CA ARG A 27 37.24 6.94 -11.16
C ARG A 27 36.86 6.68 -12.61
N ARG A 28 37.83 6.80 -13.52
CA ARG A 28 37.67 6.55 -14.96
C ARG A 28 36.92 5.25 -15.28
N ARG A 29 37.05 4.23 -14.40
CA ARG A 29 36.32 2.96 -14.48
C ARG A 29 34.82 3.09 -14.20
N GLU A 30 34.40 3.90 -13.24
CA GLU A 30 32.98 4.16 -12.95
C GLU A 30 32.33 4.98 -14.07
N LEU A 31 33.07 5.95 -14.64
CA LEU A 31 32.62 6.70 -15.80
C LEU A 31 32.49 5.82 -17.04
N LEU A 32 33.44 4.91 -17.28
CA LEU A 32 33.35 3.95 -18.39
C LEU A 32 32.21 2.94 -18.21
N ILE A 33 31.93 2.52 -16.97
CA ILE A 33 30.77 1.67 -16.67
C ILE A 33 29.47 2.44 -16.94
N ALA A 34 29.33 3.66 -16.45
CA ALA A 34 28.15 4.50 -16.67
C ALA A 34 27.92 4.87 -18.16
N VAL A 35 28.99 5.07 -18.93
CA VAL A 35 28.90 5.33 -20.37
C VAL A 35 28.57 4.04 -21.15
N SER A 36 29.09 2.89 -20.71
CA SER A 36 28.77 1.59 -21.34
C SER A 36 27.31 1.16 -21.14
N THR A 37 26.71 1.47 -19.99
CA THR A 37 25.29 1.20 -19.74
C THR A 37 24.37 2.13 -20.55
N LEU A 38 24.79 3.37 -20.80
CA LEU A 38 24.03 4.31 -21.63
C LEU A 38 24.10 3.96 -23.13
N ALA A 39 25.22 3.42 -23.61
CA ALA A 39 25.39 3.00 -25.00
C ALA A 39 24.56 1.76 -25.38
N ALA A 40 24.30 0.87 -24.41
CA ALA A 40 23.47 -0.32 -24.62
C ALA A 40 21.98 0.00 -24.85
N PHE A 41 21.50 1.17 -24.40
CA PHE A 41 20.10 1.58 -24.56
C PHE A 41 19.76 2.11 -25.96
N PHE A 42 20.74 2.52 -26.77
CA PHE A 42 20.46 3.13 -28.07
C PHE A 42 20.29 2.13 -29.22
N GLY A 43 20.85 0.91 -29.10
CA GLY A 43 20.89 -0.10 -30.16
C GLY A 43 19.72 -1.10 -30.21
N LEU A 44 18.73 -1.00 -29.32
CA LEU A 44 17.59 -1.92 -29.30
C LEU A 44 16.57 -1.57 -30.40
N PRO A 45 16.06 -2.53 -31.19
CA PRO A 45 14.98 -2.27 -32.14
C PRO A 45 13.75 -1.71 -31.39
N ALA A 46 12.98 -0.83 -32.03
CA ALA A 46 11.82 -0.17 -31.40
C ALA A 46 10.82 -1.18 -30.78
N ALA A 47 10.70 -2.37 -31.38
CA ALA A 47 9.88 -3.46 -30.85
C ALA A 47 10.37 -4.03 -29.51
N ALA A 48 11.67 -3.92 -29.19
CA ALA A 48 12.24 -4.33 -27.90
C ALA A 48 12.23 -3.21 -26.85
N ARG A 49 12.12 -1.93 -27.28
CA ARG A 49 11.89 -0.81 -26.35
C ARG A 49 10.51 -0.85 -25.70
N SER A 50 9.53 -1.45 -26.37
CA SER A 50 8.17 -1.64 -25.84
C SER A 50 8.03 -2.81 -24.85
N GLN A 51 9.11 -3.54 -24.54
CA GLN A 51 9.08 -4.75 -23.70
C GLN A 51 9.63 -4.51 -22.29
N VAL A 52 10.00 -3.27 -21.96
CA VAL A 52 10.31 -2.86 -20.59
C VAL A 52 9.09 -2.18 -19.98
N ALA A 53 7.93 -2.82 -20.09
CA ALA A 53 7.02 -2.81 -18.96
C ALA A 53 7.65 -3.78 -17.94
N LEU A 54 8.68 -3.31 -17.22
CA LEU A 54 8.94 -3.84 -15.90
C LEU A 54 7.57 -3.81 -15.23
N SER A 55 7.03 -4.98 -14.88
CA SER A 55 5.86 -5.08 -14.02
C SER A 55 6.28 -4.43 -12.71
N SER A 56 6.17 -3.11 -12.65
CA SER A 56 6.45 -2.34 -11.46
C SER A 56 5.40 -2.79 -10.46
N ALA A 57 5.87 -3.16 -9.27
CA ALA A 57 4.99 -3.44 -8.16
C ALA A 57 3.95 -2.31 -8.05
N ILE A 58 2.70 -2.68 -7.78
CA ILE A 58 1.62 -1.70 -7.66
C ILE A 58 1.98 -0.65 -6.59
N GLU A 59 1.83 0.63 -6.93
CA GLU A 59 2.06 1.73 -5.99
C GLU A 59 0.89 1.83 -4.99
N PRO A 60 1.09 2.34 -3.76
CA PRO A 60 0.04 2.41 -2.74
C PRO A 60 -1.24 3.14 -3.19
N GLY A 61 -1.09 4.17 -4.03
CA GLY A 61 -2.23 4.91 -4.60
C GLY A 61 -3.07 4.05 -5.56
N ALA A 62 -2.40 3.33 -6.47
CA ALA A 62 -3.05 2.40 -7.39
C ALA A 62 -3.69 1.22 -6.65
N PHE A 63 -3.06 0.74 -5.57
CA PHE A 63 -3.64 -0.31 -4.73
C PHE A 63 -4.92 0.14 -3.99
N ARG A 64 -4.95 1.40 -3.53
CA ARG A 64 -6.16 2.00 -2.96
C ARG A 64 -7.28 2.11 -4.00
N GLU A 65 -6.96 2.55 -5.21
CA GLU A 65 -7.92 2.62 -6.31
C GLU A 65 -8.47 1.24 -6.67
N LEU A 66 -7.59 0.25 -6.83
CA LEU A 66 -7.95 -1.16 -7.07
C LEU A 66 -8.91 -1.68 -5.98
N THR A 67 -8.61 -1.40 -4.72
CA THR A 67 -9.46 -1.77 -3.58
C THR A 67 -10.85 -1.13 -3.70
N GLY A 68 -10.90 0.16 -4.03
CA GLY A 68 -12.13 0.91 -4.26
C GLY A 68 -12.99 0.31 -5.36
N ILE A 69 -12.37 -0.04 -6.49
CA ILE A 69 -13.04 -0.64 -7.64
C ILE A 69 -13.60 -2.02 -7.29
N LEU A 70 -12.78 -2.92 -6.75
CA LEU A 70 -13.19 -4.31 -6.52
C LEU A 70 -14.20 -4.48 -5.38
N THR A 71 -14.14 -3.63 -4.35
CA THR A 71 -14.97 -3.79 -3.15
C THR A 71 -16.14 -2.82 -3.10
N GLY A 72 -16.13 -1.77 -3.92
CA GLY A 72 -17.05 -0.64 -3.82
C GLY A 72 -16.86 0.22 -2.56
N MET A 73 -15.78 0.00 -1.81
CA MET A 73 -15.48 0.67 -0.54
C MET A 73 -14.04 1.17 -0.49
N SER A 74 -13.82 2.23 0.28
CA SER A 74 -12.48 2.79 0.50
C SER A 74 -12.14 2.76 1.99
N PRO A 75 -10.92 2.37 2.37
CA PRO A 75 -10.53 2.32 3.76
C PRO A 75 -10.48 3.72 4.38
N SER A 76 -11.04 3.84 5.58
CA SER A 76 -11.09 5.06 6.39
C SER A 76 -9.72 5.52 6.84
N ASP A 77 -8.85 4.58 7.24
CA ASP A 77 -7.48 4.83 7.66
C ASP A 77 -6.52 4.86 6.45
N ALA A 78 -5.68 5.88 6.41
CA ALA A 78 -4.70 6.06 5.35
C ALA A 78 -3.61 4.96 5.33
N THR A 79 -3.31 4.34 6.48
CA THR A 79 -2.26 3.34 6.67
C THR A 79 -2.69 1.93 6.27
N LEU A 80 -3.99 1.63 6.24
CA LEU A 80 -4.49 0.29 5.94
C LEU A 80 -4.08 -0.21 4.56
N PRO A 81 -4.16 0.57 3.46
CA PRO A 81 -3.67 0.12 2.17
C PRO A 81 -2.20 -0.28 2.15
N GLU A 82 -1.36 0.39 2.92
CA GLU A 82 0.07 0.03 3.01
C GLU A 82 0.25 -1.30 3.75
N LEU A 83 -0.48 -1.50 4.85
CA LEU A 83 -0.47 -2.76 5.60
C LEU A 83 -0.96 -3.94 4.74
N PHE A 84 -2.05 -3.76 4.02
CA PHE A 84 -2.59 -4.78 3.11
C PHE A 84 -1.65 -5.02 1.94
N LEU A 85 -1.09 -3.98 1.31
CA LEU A 85 -0.13 -4.14 0.23
C LEU A 85 1.13 -4.89 0.70
N GLN A 86 1.60 -4.61 1.91
CA GLN A 86 2.69 -5.37 2.53
C GLN A 86 2.33 -6.84 2.75
N ALA A 87 1.08 -7.12 3.16
CA ALA A 87 0.59 -8.48 3.34
C ALA A 87 0.53 -9.27 2.02
N PHE A 88 0.27 -8.59 0.90
CA PHE A 88 0.28 -9.15 -0.46
C PHE A 88 1.59 -8.89 -1.23
N SER A 89 2.71 -8.62 -0.55
CA SER A 89 3.94 -8.20 -1.22
C SER A 89 4.49 -9.24 -2.22
N ALA A 90 4.21 -10.52 -2.00
CA ALA A 90 4.61 -11.60 -2.91
C ALA A 90 3.88 -11.53 -4.26
N ASP A 91 2.66 -10.97 -4.26
CA ASP A 91 1.76 -10.89 -5.41
C ASP A 91 1.73 -9.48 -6.02
N ALA A 92 2.63 -8.58 -5.62
CA ALA A 92 2.58 -7.15 -5.97
C ALA A 92 2.59 -6.87 -7.49
N ALA A 93 3.27 -7.72 -8.26
CA ALA A 93 3.28 -7.64 -9.73
C ALA A 93 1.90 -8.03 -10.32
N ASP A 94 1.29 -9.08 -9.79
CA ASP A 94 -0.02 -9.57 -10.23
C ASP A 94 -1.16 -8.65 -9.78
N LEU A 95 -1.02 -8.00 -8.63
CA LEU A 95 -1.90 -6.89 -8.23
C LEU A 95 -1.80 -5.71 -9.22
N GLY A 96 -0.61 -5.40 -9.72
CA GLY A 96 -0.43 -4.39 -10.77
C GLY A 96 -1.15 -4.76 -12.07
N LYS A 97 -1.09 -6.03 -12.48
CA LYS A 97 -1.86 -6.52 -13.64
C LYS A 97 -3.36 -6.46 -13.40
N LEU A 98 -3.82 -6.81 -12.20
CA LEU A 98 -5.22 -6.75 -11.82
C LEU A 98 -5.75 -5.31 -11.87
N HIS A 99 -4.96 -4.35 -11.36
CA HIS A 99 -5.26 -2.91 -11.45
C HIS A 99 -5.36 -2.43 -12.90
N ALA A 100 -4.43 -2.82 -13.77
CA ALA A 100 -4.51 -2.49 -15.19
C ALA A 100 -5.79 -3.03 -15.84
N ILE A 101 -6.17 -4.28 -15.55
CA ILE A 101 -7.42 -4.87 -16.10
C ILE A 101 -8.64 -4.05 -15.69
N VAL A 102 -8.80 -3.75 -14.40
CA VAL A 102 -10.01 -3.08 -13.92
C VAL A 102 -10.09 -1.59 -14.27
N THR A 103 -8.97 -0.98 -14.67
CA THR A 103 -8.92 0.44 -15.08
C THR A 103 -8.99 0.63 -16.60
N GLU A 104 -8.50 -0.32 -17.39
CA GLU A 104 -8.43 -0.21 -18.84
C GLU A 104 -9.60 -0.91 -19.56
N GLN A 105 -10.19 -1.94 -18.95
CA GLN A 105 -11.26 -2.73 -19.57
C GLN A 105 -12.65 -2.35 -19.02
N PRO A 106 -13.71 -2.45 -19.84
CA PRO A 106 -15.07 -2.24 -19.36
C PRO A 106 -15.46 -3.31 -18.33
N GLU A 107 -16.27 -2.93 -17.33
CA GLU A 107 -16.71 -3.81 -16.24
C GLU A 107 -17.34 -5.12 -16.72
N THR A 108 -18.06 -5.08 -17.84
CA THR A 108 -18.68 -6.26 -18.47
C THR A 108 -17.69 -7.33 -18.93
N GLU A 109 -16.39 -7.00 -19.04
CA GLU A 109 -15.34 -7.90 -19.49
C GLU A 109 -14.42 -8.39 -18.36
N TRP A 110 -14.51 -7.79 -17.17
CA TRP A 110 -13.59 -8.04 -16.05
C TRP A 110 -13.47 -9.51 -15.69
N ASP A 111 -14.59 -10.21 -15.52
CA ASP A 111 -14.59 -11.64 -15.15
C ASP A 111 -13.77 -12.48 -16.14
N SER A 112 -13.97 -12.24 -17.44
CA SER A 112 -13.26 -12.98 -18.49
C SER A 112 -11.77 -12.61 -18.55
N ALA A 113 -11.46 -11.33 -18.39
CA ALA A 113 -10.09 -10.82 -18.44
C ALA A 113 -9.26 -11.30 -17.23
N ILE A 114 -9.79 -11.15 -16.02
CA ILE A 114 -9.18 -11.62 -14.77
C ILE A 114 -8.96 -13.14 -14.81
N ALA A 115 -9.95 -13.90 -15.30
CA ALA A 115 -9.82 -15.35 -15.44
C ALA A 115 -8.75 -15.73 -16.47
N SER A 116 -8.74 -15.09 -17.64
CA SER A 116 -7.73 -15.37 -18.69
C SER A 116 -6.30 -15.04 -18.26
N ALA A 117 -6.13 -14.05 -17.38
CA ALA A 117 -4.86 -13.69 -16.78
C ALA A 117 -4.46 -14.59 -15.60
N GLY A 118 -5.33 -15.52 -15.17
CA GLY A 118 -5.10 -16.39 -14.01
C GLY A 118 -5.19 -15.67 -12.65
N LEU A 119 -5.78 -14.47 -12.61
CA LEU A 119 -5.79 -13.59 -11.44
C LEU A 119 -7.03 -13.75 -10.55
N LYS A 120 -7.98 -14.62 -10.93
CA LYS A 120 -9.23 -14.83 -10.19
C LYS A 120 -9.02 -15.21 -8.71
N PRO A 121 -8.11 -16.16 -8.37
CA PRO A 121 -7.88 -16.48 -6.96
C PRO A 121 -7.29 -15.31 -6.17
N LEU A 122 -6.44 -14.49 -6.80
CA LEU A 122 -5.86 -13.29 -6.17
C LEU A 122 -6.91 -12.22 -5.94
N SER A 123 -7.79 -11.95 -6.92
CA SER A 123 -8.87 -10.96 -6.76
C SER A 123 -9.84 -11.37 -5.67
N GLU A 124 -10.21 -12.65 -5.60
CA GLU A 124 -11.08 -13.19 -4.53
C GLU A 124 -10.42 -13.10 -3.16
N SER A 125 -9.12 -13.46 -3.07
CA SER A 125 -8.36 -13.37 -1.82
C SER A 125 -8.23 -11.92 -1.33
N LEU A 126 -8.03 -10.97 -2.23
CA LEU A 126 -7.95 -9.54 -1.90
C LEU A 126 -9.30 -9.02 -1.39
N ILE A 127 -10.40 -9.34 -2.08
CA ILE A 127 -11.75 -8.95 -1.65
C ILE A 127 -12.06 -9.57 -0.28
N GLN A 128 -11.80 -10.87 -0.12
CA GLN A 128 -11.99 -11.57 1.15
C GLN A 128 -11.22 -10.88 2.27
N ALA A 129 -9.94 -10.58 2.04
CA ALA A 129 -9.08 -9.96 3.05
C ALA A 129 -9.63 -8.62 3.55
N TRP A 130 -10.14 -7.77 2.64
CA TRP A 130 -10.73 -6.48 3.02
C TRP A 130 -12.03 -6.64 3.80
N TYR A 131 -12.87 -7.61 3.41
CA TYR A 131 -14.14 -7.86 4.09
C TYR A 131 -13.98 -8.53 5.45
N THR A 132 -13.04 -9.46 5.60
CA THR A 132 -12.78 -10.14 6.89
C THR A 132 -11.80 -9.37 7.77
N GLY A 133 -10.97 -8.51 7.18
CA GLY A 133 -9.86 -7.86 7.86
C GLY A 133 -8.69 -8.82 8.17
N SER A 134 -8.66 -10.00 7.57
CA SER A 134 -7.68 -11.05 7.85
C SER A 134 -7.17 -11.71 6.56
N ILE A 135 -5.96 -12.26 6.61
CA ILE A 135 -5.39 -13.06 5.51
C ILE A 135 -4.91 -14.41 6.02
N MET A 136 -4.88 -15.40 5.14
CA MET A 136 -4.18 -16.66 5.41
C MET A 136 -2.70 -16.52 5.05
N HIS A 137 -1.83 -16.87 5.98
CA HIS A 137 -0.39 -16.98 5.77
C HIS A 137 0.04 -18.43 6.02
N GLY A 138 0.05 -19.23 4.95
CA GLY A 138 0.17 -20.69 5.08
C GLY A 138 -1.03 -21.29 5.81
N SER A 139 -0.80 -21.97 6.94
CA SER A 139 -1.87 -22.55 7.77
C SER A 139 -2.39 -21.61 8.85
N GLU A 140 -1.81 -20.42 9.01
CA GLU A 140 -2.18 -19.48 10.07
C GLU A 140 -3.02 -18.33 9.52
N GLU A 141 -4.06 -17.94 10.26
CA GLU A 141 -4.80 -16.73 9.96
C GLU A 141 -4.15 -15.53 10.68
N ARG A 142 -3.90 -14.46 9.93
CA ARG A 142 -3.38 -13.20 10.46
C ARG A 142 -4.42 -12.10 10.32
N VAL A 143 -4.81 -11.51 11.45
CA VAL A 143 -5.70 -10.35 11.49
C VAL A 143 -4.90 -9.09 11.18
N LEU A 144 -5.28 -8.36 10.14
CA LEU A 144 -4.70 -7.06 9.77
C LEU A 144 -5.48 -5.90 10.38
N THR A 145 -6.81 -5.98 10.36
CA THR A 145 -7.72 -5.07 11.06
C THR A 145 -8.96 -5.82 11.51
N TYR A 146 -9.57 -5.37 12.60
CA TYR A 146 -10.83 -5.94 13.07
C TYR A 146 -11.96 -4.93 12.98
N LEU A 147 -11.77 -3.72 13.53
CA LEU A 147 -12.81 -2.71 13.59
C LEU A 147 -13.07 -2.03 12.24
N ASP A 148 -12.08 -2.00 11.35
CA ASP A 148 -12.19 -1.39 10.01
C ASP A 148 -12.39 -2.44 8.91
N ALA A 149 -12.67 -3.70 9.25
CA ALA A 149 -13.03 -4.71 8.27
C ALA A 149 -14.33 -4.32 7.55
N PHE A 150 -14.35 -4.45 6.22
CA PHE A 150 -15.42 -3.91 5.39
C PHE A 150 -16.80 -4.53 5.65
N VAL A 151 -16.86 -5.75 6.19
CA VAL A 151 -18.14 -6.36 6.59
C VAL A 151 -18.94 -5.49 7.55
N TRP A 152 -18.27 -4.77 8.46
CA TRP A 152 -18.94 -3.91 9.44
C TRP A 152 -19.52 -2.64 8.83
N HIS A 153 -19.00 -2.22 7.68
CA HIS A 153 -19.48 -1.06 6.93
C HIS A 153 -20.56 -1.45 5.91
N ALA A 154 -20.46 -2.65 5.35
CA ALA A 154 -21.47 -3.19 4.44
C ALA A 154 -22.79 -3.51 5.16
N CYS A 155 -22.73 -3.92 6.43
CA CYS A 155 -23.90 -4.26 7.24
C CYS A 155 -24.32 -3.11 8.17
N GLY A 156 -25.04 -2.11 7.66
CA GLY A 156 -25.47 -0.92 8.42
C GLY A 156 -26.44 -1.15 9.59
N TYR A 157 -26.84 -2.39 9.85
CA TYR A 157 -27.72 -2.76 10.98
C TYR A 157 -26.99 -3.48 12.11
N THR A 158 -25.72 -3.84 11.92
CA THR A 158 -24.91 -4.56 12.91
C THR A 158 -23.62 -3.80 13.20
N LYS A 159 -22.84 -4.29 14.15
CA LYS A 159 -21.60 -3.69 14.59
C LYS A 159 -20.58 -4.77 14.99
N PRO A 160 -19.28 -4.45 14.99
CA PRO A 160 -18.28 -5.37 15.47
C PRO A 160 -18.60 -5.81 16.91
N PRO A 161 -18.52 -7.11 17.22
CA PRO A 161 -18.43 -7.57 18.60
C PRO A 161 -17.39 -6.77 19.38
N THR A 162 -17.60 -6.59 20.68
CA THR A 162 -16.79 -5.72 21.57
C THR A 162 -17.00 -4.21 21.43
N ARG A 163 -17.69 -3.73 20.38
CA ARG A 163 -18.07 -2.31 20.27
C ARG A 163 -19.49 -2.08 20.79
N CYS A 164 -19.63 -1.31 21.87
CA CYS A 164 -20.95 -0.87 22.36
C CYS A 164 -21.56 0.16 21.42
N ASP A 165 -22.89 0.11 21.27
CA ASP A 165 -23.64 1.16 20.59
C ASP A 165 -24.02 2.21 21.64
N THR A 166 -24.23 3.46 21.23
CA THR A 166 -24.78 4.50 22.10
C THR A 166 -26.24 4.19 22.47
N ASN A 167 -26.95 3.41 21.66
CA ASN A 167 -28.36 3.08 21.86
C ASN A 167 -28.56 1.64 22.36
N PHE A 168 -28.67 1.47 23.69
CA PHE A 168 -29.06 0.18 24.27
C PHE A 168 -30.46 -0.25 23.78
N GLY A 169 -30.62 -1.52 23.41
CA GLY A 169 -31.90 -2.06 22.94
C GLY A 169 -32.17 -1.91 21.44
N ALA A 170 -31.25 -1.34 20.66
CA ALA A 170 -31.44 -1.13 19.21
C ALA A 170 -31.79 -2.41 18.43
N TRP A 171 -31.35 -3.58 18.93
CA TRP A 171 -31.65 -4.90 18.36
C TRP A 171 -33.13 -5.30 18.41
N ALA A 172 -33.96 -4.60 19.19
CA ALA A 172 -35.40 -4.86 19.25
C ALA A 172 -36.15 -4.34 18.00
N ASN A 173 -35.54 -3.44 17.23
CA ASN A 173 -36.12 -2.89 16.02
C ASN A 173 -35.75 -3.74 14.80
N ALA A 174 -36.65 -3.78 13.82
CA ALA A 174 -36.31 -4.33 12.51
C ALA A 174 -35.14 -3.54 11.89
N PRO A 175 -34.20 -4.21 11.20
CA PRO A 175 -33.14 -3.52 10.48
C PRO A 175 -33.74 -2.61 9.38
N PRO A 176 -33.08 -1.49 9.04
CA PRO A 176 -33.49 -0.69 7.90
C PRO A 176 -33.49 -1.54 6.62
N PRO A 177 -34.39 -1.23 5.65
CA PRO A 177 -34.42 -1.94 4.38
C PRO A 177 -33.05 -1.85 3.68
N GLY A 178 -32.66 -2.94 3.03
CA GLY A 178 -31.39 -2.98 2.30
C GLY A 178 -31.40 -2.01 1.12
N ARG A 179 -30.22 -1.54 0.72
CA ARG A 179 -30.02 -0.71 -0.49
C ARG A 179 -30.58 -1.33 -1.78
N PHE A 180 -30.82 -2.64 -1.79
CA PHE A 180 -31.30 -3.41 -2.95
C PHE A 180 -32.77 -3.87 -2.80
N SER A 181 -33.50 -3.32 -1.84
CA SER A 181 -34.93 -3.55 -1.66
C SER A 181 -35.72 -2.52 -2.49
N GLU A 182 -35.74 -2.70 -3.81
CA GLU A 182 -36.76 -2.11 -4.72
C GLU A 182 -37.76 -3.18 -5.13
#